data_AF-A0A7Z9MHJ3-F1
#
_entry.id   AF-A0A7Z9MHJ3-F1
#
_cell.length_a   1.000
_cell.length_b   1.000
_cell.length_c   1.000
_cell.angle_alpha   90.00
_cell.angle_beta   90.00
_cell.angle_gamma   90.00
#
_symmetry.space_group_name_H-M   'P 1'
#
loop_
_entity.id
_entity.type
_entity.pdbx_description
1 polymer ?
#
loop_
_entity_poly.entity_id
_entity_poly.type
_entity_poly.pdbx_seq_one_letter_code
_entity_poly.pdbx_strand_id
1 'polypeptide(L)'
;MIGVHVQFLLSQAAVDADTTSYLDTLWKGGPVGYIIIGLSVGALALIVMHLVQIRRCKLLPPEQLETLEELLSKGNVQDALEFCVDPSNDSFLTRILAGGLLRYQRSAFGPFELKNALEEAGEDQTSRLYRSTDALGVIGTIAPLLGLLGTVLGMVGAFE
;
A
#
# COMPACT_ATOMS: atom_id res chain seq x y z
N MET A 1 -5.86 37.98 52.05
CA MET A 1 -4.86 36.94 51.66
C MET A 1 -5.37 35.91 50.64
N ILE A 2 -6.69 35.74 50.44
CA ILE A 2 -7.25 34.78 49.46
C ILE A 2 -7.23 35.33 48.01
N GLY A 3 -7.36 36.65 47.82
CA GLY A 3 -7.41 37.28 46.48
C GLY A 3 -6.12 37.20 45.65
N VAL A 4 -4.95 37.10 46.28
CA VAL A 4 -3.66 36.99 45.56
C VAL A 4 -3.46 35.59 44.98
N HIS A 5 -3.93 34.55 45.68
CA HIS A 5 -3.91 33.18 45.15
C HIS A 5 -4.90 32.96 44.01
N VAL A 6 -6.06 33.62 44.04
CA VAL A 6 -7.03 33.56 42.94
C VAL A 6 -6.52 34.32 41.71
N GLN A 7 -5.85 35.46 41.88
CA GLN A 7 -5.19 36.19 40.79
C GLN A 7 -4.01 35.38 40.18
N PHE A 8 -3.27 34.64 41.02
CA PHE A 8 -2.17 33.76 40.59
C PHE A 8 -2.67 32.55 39.78
N LEU A 9 -3.79 31.93 40.21
CA LEU A 9 -4.43 30.82 39.50
C LEU A 9 -5.07 31.26 38.16
N LEU A 10 -5.68 32.45 38.12
CA LEU A 10 -6.23 33.01 36.87
C LEU A 10 -5.14 33.47 35.90
N SER A 11 -3.98 33.92 36.41
CA SER A 11 -2.81 34.22 35.57
C SER A 11 -2.17 32.97 34.97
N GLN A 12 -2.22 31.82 35.65
CA GLN A 12 -1.67 30.56 35.14
C GLN A 12 -2.58 29.97 34.04
N ALA A 13 -3.90 30.03 34.21
CA ALA A 13 -4.86 29.63 33.20
C ALA A 13 -4.84 30.51 31.93
N ALA A 14 -4.41 31.77 32.04
CA ALA A 14 -4.27 32.69 30.90
C ALA A 14 -2.97 32.49 30.10
N VAL A 15 -1.95 31.84 30.67
CA VAL A 15 -0.67 31.55 30.00
C VAL A 15 -0.76 30.28 29.13
N ASP A 16 -1.65 29.33 29.46
CA ASP A 16 -1.95 28.16 28.60
C ASP A 16 -2.84 28.50 27.38
N ALA A 17 -3.34 29.73 27.31
CA ALA A 17 -4.12 30.26 26.20
C ALA A 17 -3.28 31.08 25.21
N ASP A 18 -1.95 31.03 25.31
CA ASP A 18 -1.10 31.54 24.23
C ASP A 18 -1.25 30.58 23.04
N THR A 19 -2.04 31.04 22.07
CA THR A 19 -2.45 30.30 20.89
C THR A 19 -1.25 30.17 19.96
N THR A 20 -0.24 29.40 20.38
CA THR A 20 0.69 28.82 19.41
C THR A 20 -0.18 27.89 18.59
N SER A 21 -0.50 28.35 17.38
CA SER A 21 -1.30 27.58 16.45
C SER A 21 -0.66 26.20 16.35
N TYR A 22 -1.44 25.12 16.28
CA TYR A 22 -0.87 23.76 16.11
C TYR A 22 0.14 23.70 14.94
N LEU A 23 -0.01 24.62 13.98
CA LEU A 23 0.91 24.91 12.88
C LEU A 23 2.26 25.51 13.31
N ASP A 24 2.30 26.43 14.29
CA ASP A 24 3.53 27.04 14.81
C ASP A 24 4.38 26.02 15.56
N THR A 25 3.74 25.10 16.28
CA THR A 25 4.41 23.97 16.94
C THR A 25 4.95 22.97 15.91
N LEU A 26 4.23 22.75 14.79
CA LEU A 26 4.73 21.96 13.67
C LEU A 26 5.97 22.59 13.01
N TRP A 27 5.95 23.92 12.82
CA TRP A 27 7.08 24.66 12.24
C TRP A 27 8.33 24.62 13.12
N LYS A 28 8.17 24.52 14.44
CA LYS A 28 9.27 24.36 15.41
C LYS A 28 9.80 22.92 15.53
N GLY A 29 9.13 21.92 14.96
CA GLY A 29 9.48 20.49 15.08
C GLY A 29 10.79 20.05 14.42
N GLY A 30 11.50 20.97 13.77
CA GLY A 30 12.81 20.72 13.17
C GLY A 30 12.77 19.78 11.95
N PRO A 31 13.94 19.45 11.38
CA PRO A 31 14.06 18.64 10.15
C PRO A 31 13.45 17.24 10.28
N VAL A 32 13.46 16.65 11.49
CA VAL A 32 12.87 15.33 11.75
C VAL A 32 11.33 15.36 11.60
N GLY A 33 10.67 16.43 12.04
CA GLY A 33 9.22 16.59 11.88
C GLY A 33 8.79 16.61 10.41
N TYR A 34 9.53 17.35 9.56
CA TYR A 34 9.28 17.37 8.12
C TYR A 34 9.46 16.00 7.45
N ILE A 35 10.47 15.22 7.87
CA ILE A 35 10.70 13.86 7.38
C ILE A 35 9.51 12.95 7.76
N ILE A 36 9.02 13.01 8.99
CA ILE A 36 7.88 12.19 9.44
C ILE A 36 6.60 12.54 8.68
N ILE A 37 6.33 13.83 8.45
CA ILE A 37 5.19 14.28 7.65
C ILE A 37 5.30 13.76 6.21
N GLY A 38 6.49 13.85 5.60
CA GLY A 38 6.75 13.30 4.27
C GLY A 38 6.52 11.78 4.21
N LEU A 39 7.01 11.04 5.20
CA LEU A 39 6.77 9.59 5.33
C LEU A 39 5.27 9.29 5.49
N SER A 40 4.52 10.11 6.23
CA SER A 40 3.09 9.92 6.43
C SER A 40 2.30 10.09 5.13
N VAL A 41 2.59 11.14 4.35
CA VAL A 41 1.95 11.36 3.04
C VAL A 41 2.33 10.24 2.05
N GLY A 42 3.61 9.83 2.03
CA GLY A 42 4.07 8.71 1.20
C GLY A 42 3.41 7.38 1.58
N ALA A 43 3.32 7.08 2.87
CA ALA A 43 2.63 5.91 3.37
C ALA A 43 1.14 5.93 2.99
N LEU A 44 0.46 7.07 3.15
CA LEU A 44 -0.94 7.21 2.78
C LEU A 44 -1.15 7.00 1.27
N ALA A 45 -0.28 7.56 0.43
CA ALA A 45 -0.33 7.38 -1.02
C ALA A 45 -0.16 5.90 -1.41
N LEU A 46 0.79 5.19 -0.79
CA LEU A 46 0.99 3.76 -0.98
C LEU A 46 -0.22 2.94 -0.50
N ILE A 47 -0.79 3.27 0.67
CA ILE A 47 -2.01 2.63 1.19
C ILE A 47 -3.15 2.78 0.19
N VAL A 48 -3.39 3.99 -0.33
CA VAL A 48 -4.46 4.23 -1.30
C VAL A 48 -4.21 3.45 -2.59
N MET A 49 -2.97 3.46 -3.10
CA MET A 49 -2.59 2.71 -4.30
C MET A 49 -2.82 1.19 -4.10
N HIS A 50 -2.43 0.65 -2.95
CA HIS A 50 -2.67 -0.76 -2.57
C HIS A 50 -4.14 -1.08 -2.43
N LEU A 51 -4.92 -0.23 -1.75
CA LEU A 51 -6.35 -0.42 -1.58
C LEU A 51 -7.06 -0.44 -2.93
N VAL A 52 -6.61 0.35 -3.90
CA VAL A 52 -7.12 0.31 -5.28
C VAL A 52 -6.66 -0.95 -6.03
N GLN A 53 -5.40 -1.40 -5.85
CA GLN A 53 -4.88 -2.64 -6.46
C GLN A 53 -5.56 -3.91 -5.92
N ILE A 54 -5.86 -3.96 -4.62
CA ILE A 54 -6.48 -5.11 -3.94
C ILE A 54 -8.00 -5.20 -4.22
N ARG A 55 -8.62 -4.17 -4.82
CA ARG A 55 -10.06 -4.26 -5.14
C ARG A 55 -10.32 -5.42 -6.09
N ARG A 56 -11.18 -6.33 -5.64
CA ARG A 56 -11.62 -7.53 -6.39
C ARG A 56 -12.08 -7.23 -7.82
N CYS A 57 -12.65 -6.05 -8.09
CA CYS A 57 -13.04 -5.64 -9.44
C CYS A 57 -11.89 -5.54 -10.45
N LYS A 58 -10.62 -5.38 -10.01
CA LYS A 58 -9.44 -5.42 -10.89
C LYS A 58 -8.73 -6.78 -10.88
N LEU A 59 -8.88 -7.55 -9.80
CA LEU A 59 -8.22 -8.85 -9.67
C LEU A 59 -8.99 -9.96 -10.38
N LEU A 60 -10.33 -9.97 -10.24
CA LEU A 60 -11.23 -11.02 -10.75
C LEU A 60 -12.56 -10.38 -11.20
N PRO A 61 -12.62 -9.81 -12.41
CA PRO A 61 -13.88 -9.34 -12.98
C PRO A 61 -14.78 -10.56 -13.24
N PRO A 62 -15.99 -10.64 -12.65
CA PRO A 62 -16.85 -11.82 -12.79
C PRO A 62 -17.24 -12.08 -14.25
N GLU A 63 -17.47 -11.03 -15.05
CA GLU A 63 -17.79 -11.14 -16.47
C GLU A 63 -16.65 -11.77 -17.30
N GLN A 64 -15.39 -11.47 -16.96
CA GLN A 64 -14.23 -12.08 -17.63
C GLN A 64 -14.09 -13.55 -17.27
N LEU A 65 -14.37 -13.91 -16.01
CA LEU A 65 -14.29 -15.28 -15.54
C LEU A 65 -15.35 -16.16 -16.23
N GLU A 66 -16.60 -15.69 -16.32
CA GLU A 66 -17.67 -16.39 -17.03
C GLU A 66 -17.33 -16.59 -18.52
N THR A 67 -16.82 -15.55 -19.18
CA THR A 67 -16.40 -15.62 -20.60
C THR A 67 -15.28 -16.64 -20.81
N LEU A 68 -14.28 -16.65 -19.92
CA LEU A 68 -13.17 -17.60 -19.99
C LEU A 68 -13.58 -19.04 -19.70
N GLU A 69 -14.47 -19.26 -18.73
CA GLU A 69 -15.01 -20.58 -18.44
C GLU A 69 -15.83 -21.13 -19.62
N GLU A 70 -16.61 -20.28 -20.29
CA GLU A 70 -17.31 -20.64 -21.52
C GLU A 70 -16.37 -21.00 -22.68
N LEU A 71 -15.31 -20.22 -22.90
CA LEU A 71 -14.36 -20.48 -23.99
C LEU A 71 -13.57 -21.78 -23.73
N LEU A 72 -13.14 -22.01 -22.49
CA LEU A 72 -12.41 -23.20 -22.09
C LEU A 72 -13.28 -24.46 -22.10
N SER A 73 -14.54 -24.37 -21.66
CA SER A 73 -15.49 -25.50 -21.69
C SER A 73 -15.87 -25.92 -23.12
N LYS A 74 -15.89 -24.97 -24.06
CA LYS A 74 -16.03 -25.24 -25.51
C LYS A 74 -14.75 -25.80 -26.15
N GLY A 75 -13.65 -25.93 -25.39
CA GLY A 75 -12.36 -26.42 -25.87
C GLY A 75 -11.58 -25.41 -26.72
N ASN A 76 -12.00 -24.14 -26.72
CA ASN A 76 -11.47 -23.13 -27.61
C ASN A 76 -10.31 -22.36 -26.97
N VAL A 77 -9.18 -23.06 -26.84
CA VAL A 77 -7.98 -22.58 -26.13
C VAL A 77 -7.31 -21.40 -26.84
N GLN A 78 -7.43 -21.31 -28.17
CA GLN A 78 -6.92 -20.18 -28.95
C GLN A 78 -7.66 -18.88 -28.60
N ASP A 79 -8.99 -18.92 -28.65
CA ASP A 79 -9.83 -17.75 -28.36
C ASP A 79 -9.70 -17.31 -26.89
N ALA A 80 -9.55 -18.26 -25.97
CA ALA A 80 -9.27 -17.96 -24.56
C ALA A 80 -7.93 -17.23 -24.37
N LEU A 81 -6.89 -17.62 -25.13
CA LEU A 81 -5.59 -16.95 -25.09
C LEU A 81 -5.68 -15.54 -25.68
N GLU A 82 -6.37 -15.37 -26.81
CA GLU A 82 -6.55 -14.08 -27.47
C GLU A 82 -7.32 -13.10 -26.57
N PHE A 83 -8.37 -13.57 -25.90
CA PHE A 83 -9.11 -12.82 -24.89
C PHE A 83 -8.23 -12.38 -23.71
N CYS A 84 -7.30 -13.24 -23.26
CA CYS A 84 -6.40 -12.93 -22.16
C CYS A 84 -5.25 -11.97 -22.54
N VAL A 85 -4.85 -11.96 -23.81
CA VAL A 85 -3.78 -11.09 -24.33
C VAL A 85 -4.30 -9.70 -24.69
N ASP A 86 -5.62 -9.56 -24.87
CA ASP A 86 -6.25 -8.26 -25.16
C ASP A 86 -6.00 -7.24 -24.03
N PRO A 87 -5.37 -6.08 -24.33
CA PRO A 87 -5.17 -5.00 -23.36
C PRO A 87 -6.45 -4.48 -22.70
N SER A 88 -7.62 -4.62 -23.34
CA SER A 88 -8.89 -4.21 -22.75
C SER A 88 -9.30 -5.08 -21.56
N ASN A 89 -8.80 -6.31 -21.51
CA ASN A 89 -9.15 -7.33 -20.52
C ASN A 89 -8.00 -7.63 -19.54
N ASP A 90 -7.00 -6.74 -19.45
CA ASP A 90 -5.85 -6.92 -18.55
C ASP A 90 -6.30 -6.95 -17.08
N SER A 91 -6.26 -8.13 -16.49
CA SER A 91 -6.60 -8.42 -15.11
C SER A 91 -5.61 -9.43 -14.54
N PHE A 92 -5.61 -9.57 -13.22
CA PHE A 92 -4.73 -10.55 -12.56
C PHE A 92 -5.03 -11.97 -13.03
N LEU A 93 -6.31 -12.29 -13.25
CA LEU A 93 -6.76 -13.56 -13.79
C LEU A 93 -6.25 -13.78 -15.22
N THR A 94 -6.43 -12.81 -16.13
CA THR A 94 -6.03 -12.97 -17.53
C THR A 94 -4.52 -13.11 -17.70
N ARG A 95 -3.71 -12.46 -16.85
CA ARG A 95 -2.24 -12.65 -16.84
C ARG A 95 -1.82 -14.05 -16.45
N ILE A 96 -2.44 -14.63 -15.41
CA ILE A 96 -2.13 -15.99 -14.96
C ILE A 96 -2.57 -17.01 -16.02
N LEU A 97 -3.79 -16.85 -16.54
CA LEU A 97 -4.32 -17.72 -17.59
C LEU A 97 -3.54 -17.59 -18.90
N ALA A 98 -3.15 -16.40 -19.34
CA ALA A 98 -2.30 -16.22 -20.51
C ALA A 98 -0.98 -17.00 -20.37
N GLY A 99 -0.31 -16.92 -19.21
CA GLY A 99 0.93 -17.65 -18.94
C GLY A 99 0.75 -19.17 -19.03
N GLY A 100 -0.35 -19.69 -18.47
CA GLY A 100 -0.69 -21.12 -18.54
C GLY A 100 -1.08 -21.59 -19.94
N LEU A 101 -1.98 -20.87 -20.61
CA LEU A 101 -2.52 -21.22 -21.93
C LEU A 101 -1.44 -21.14 -23.03
N LEU A 102 -0.51 -20.18 -22.92
CA LEU A 102 0.61 -20.05 -23.86
C LEU A 102 1.57 -21.24 -23.76
N ARG A 103 1.78 -21.78 -22.55
CA ARG A 103 2.61 -22.98 -22.32
C ARG A 103 1.88 -24.25 -22.73
N TYR A 104 0.56 -24.31 -22.53
CA TYR A 104 -0.30 -25.38 -23.02
C TYR A 104 -0.27 -25.51 -24.55
N GLN A 105 -0.33 -24.41 -25.31
CA GLN A 105 -0.24 -24.46 -26.78
C GLN A 105 1.14 -24.89 -27.30
N ARG A 106 2.21 -24.59 -26.55
CA ARG A 106 3.59 -24.80 -27.01
C ARG A 106 4.12 -26.21 -26.71
N SER A 107 3.50 -26.93 -25.77
CA SER A 107 4.01 -28.21 -25.26
C SER A 107 3.08 -29.39 -25.59
N ALA A 108 3.65 -30.48 -26.12
CA ALA A 108 2.90 -31.70 -26.45
C ALA A 108 2.41 -32.47 -25.21
N PHE A 109 2.94 -32.17 -24.02
CA PHE A 109 2.49 -32.69 -22.72
C PHE A 109 1.58 -31.68 -21.99
N GLY A 110 0.77 -30.94 -22.76
CA GLY A 110 -0.01 -29.78 -22.34
C GLY A 110 -0.72 -29.88 -20.97
N PRO A 111 -1.43 -30.96 -20.63
CA PRO A 111 -2.16 -31.04 -19.35
C PRO A 111 -1.25 -31.13 -18.12
N PHE A 112 -0.07 -31.74 -18.24
CA PHE A 112 0.84 -31.95 -17.12
C PHE A 112 1.65 -30.68 -16.80
N GLU A 113 2.00 -29.92 -17.84
CA GLU A 113 2.72 -28.66 -17.69
C GLU A 113 1.82 -27.46 -17.43
N LEU A 114 0.53 -27.52 -17.80
CA LEU A 114 -0.42 -26.44 -17.57
C LEU A 114 -0.53 -26.07 -16.09
N LYS A 115 -0.68 -27.07 -15.21
CA LYS A 115 -0.78 -26.83 -13.77
C LYS A 115 0.45 -26.11 -13.24
N ASN A 116 1.64 -26.61 -13.57
CA ASN A 116 2.91 -26.02 -13.14
C ASN A 116 3.08 -24.60 -13.70
N ALA A 117 2.69 -24.37 -14.96
CA ALA A 117 2.75 -23.04 -15.58
C ALA A 117 1.77 -22.05 -14.92
N LEU A 118 0.59 -22.52 -14.52
CA LEU A 118 -0.39 -21.71 -13.78
C LEU A 118 0.11 -21.36 -12.39
N GLU A 119 0.70 -22.33 -11.68
CA GLU A 119 1.30 -22.14 -10.35
C GLU A 119 2.47 -21.16 -10.42
N GLU A 120 3.40 -21.33 -11.38
CA GLU A 120 4.53 -20.43 -11.59
C GLU A 120 4.08 -19.00 -11.93
N ALA A 121 3.13 -18.84 -12.87
CA ALA A 121 2.58 -17.52 -13.20
C ALA A 121 1.85 -16.88 -12.01
N GLY A 122 1.15 -17.67 -11.21
CA GLY A 122 0.46 -17.24 -10.00
C GLY A 122 1.43 -16.77 -8.91
N GLU A 123 2.51 -17.50 -8.67
CA GLU A 123 3.58 -17.12 -7.74
C GLU A 123 4.24 -15.81 -8.17
N ASP A 124 4.54 -15.64 -9.46
CA ASP A 124 5.15 -14.42 -9.99
C ASP A 124 4.26 -13.19 -9.80
N GLN A 125 2.96 -13.30 -10.13
CA GLN A 125 2.04 -12.17 -9.92
C GLN A 125 1.81 -11.88 -8.44
N THR A 126 1.80 -12.91 -7.59
CA THR A 126 1.64 -12.76 -6.13
C THR A 126 2.87 -12.10 -5.52
N SER A 127 4.08 -12.52 -5.91
CA SER A 127 5.36 -11.93 -5.51
C SER A 127 5.43 -10.44 -5.85
N ARG A 128 4.96 -10.05 -7.05
CA ARG A 128 4.84 -8.64 -7.44
C ARG A 128 3.95 -7.82 -6.51
N LEU A 129 2.85 -8.40 -6.03
CA LEU A 129 1.93 -7.76 -5.09
C LEU A 129 2.52 -7.68 -3.67
N TYR A 130 3.30 -8.69 -3.25
CA TYR A 130 4.01 -8.66 -1.96
C TYR A 130 5.11 -7.59 -1.92
N ARG A 131 5.88 -7.44 -3.01
CA ARG A 131 7.01 -6.49 -3.07
C ARG A 131 6.59 -5.03 -2.83
N SER A 132 5.39 -4.65 -3.25
CA SER A 132 4.87 -3.30 -3.00
C SER A 132 4.43 -3.13 -1.54
N THR A 133 4.03 -4.22 -0.87
CA THR A 133 3.65 -4.25 0.55
C THR A 133 4.88 -4.21 1.48
N ASP A 134 6.01 -4.78 1.05
CA ASP A 134 7.26 -4.74 1.82
C ASP A 134 7.73 -3.30 2.09
N ALA A 135 7.56 -2.39 1.14
CA ALA A 135 7.90 -0.98 1.30
C ALA A 135 7.10 -0.31 2.44
N LEU A 136 5.81 -0.65 2.58
CA LEU A 136 4.97 -0.19 3.69
C LEU A 136 5.45 -0.76 5.03
N GLY A 137 5.90 -2.02 5.06
CA GLY A 137 6.48 -2.64 6.24
C GLY A 137 7.77 -1.94 6.72
N VAL A 138 8.64 -1.56 5.79
CA VAL A 138 9.85 -0.78 6.08
C VAL A 138 9.49 0.60 6.66
N ILE A 139 8.53 1.30 6.07
CA ILE A 139 8.05 2.59 6.60
C ILE A 139 7.46 2.41 8.02
N GLY A 140 6.65 1.37 8.23
CA GLY A 140 6.03 1.07 9.52
C GLY A 140 7.02 0.76 10.64
N THR A 141 8.21 0.23 10.31
CA THR A 141 9.27 -0.06 11.28
C THR A 141 10.21 1.11 11.52
N ILE A 142 10.52 1.91 10.49
CA ILE A 142 11.43 3.06 10.61
C ILE A 142 10.72 4.28 11.23
N ALA A 143 9.42 4.48 10.97
CA ALA A 143 8.69 5.65 11.46
C ALA A 143 8.70 5.80 13.01
N PRO A 144 8.47 4.75 13.81
CA PRO A 144 8.59 4.84 15.27
C PRO A 144 10.02 5.17 15.76
N LEU A 145 11.04 4.63 15.09
CA LEU A 145 12.44 4.90 15.44
C LEU A 145 12.82 6.37 15.16
N LEU A 146 12.32 6.94 14.06
CA LEU A 146 12.47 8.36 13.75
C LEU A 146 11.72 9.26 14.74
N GLY A 147 10.53 8.83 15.19
CA GLY A 147 9.78 9.54 16.24
C GLY A 147 10.56 9.58 17.55
N LEU A 148 11.13 8.45 17.97
CA LEU A 148 12.00 8.38 19.15
C LEU A 148 13.24 9.27 18.99
N LEU A 149 13.92 9.23 17.83
CA LEU A 149 15.06 10.10 17.54
C LEU A 149 14.70 11.58 17.69
N GLY A 150 13.54 12.00 17.17
CA GLY A 150 13.04 13.37 17.32
C GLY A 150 12.88 13.80 18.78
N THR A 151 12.38 12.91 19.64
CA THR A 151 12.27 13.20 21.08
C THR A 151 13.63 13.35 21.76
N VAL A 152 14.63 12.54 21.37
CA VAL A 152 16.01 12.65 21.90
C VAL A 152 16.66 13.96 21.47
N LEU A 153 16.54 14.33 20.20
CA LEU A 153 17.09 15.59 19.70
C LEU A 153 16.43 16.81 20.38
N GLY A 154 15.12 16.77 20.61
CA GLY A 154 14.41 17.81 21.36
C GLY A 154 14.85 17.91 22.81
N MET A 155 15.13 16.77 23.46
CA MET A 155 15.66 16.75 24.82
C MET A 155 17.07 17.35 24.89
N VAL A 156 17.97 16.99 23.98
CA VAL A 156 19.33 17.56 23.94
C VAL A 156 19.30 19.08 23.74
N GLY A 157 18.46 19.57 22.82
CA GLY A 157 18.32 21.00 22.58
C GLY A 157 17.65 21.79 23.71
N ALA A 158 17.02 21.14 24.68
CA ALA A 158 16.43 21.79 25.86
C ALA A 158 17.42 21.93 27.03
N PHE A 159 18.55 21.22 26.95
CA PHE A 159 19.60 21.25 27.97
C PHE A 159 20.82 22.10 27.58
N GLU A 160 20.86 22.61 26.34
CA GLU A 160 21.73 23.73 25.93
C GLU A 160 21.03 25.08 26.14
#